data_AF-A0A975EKT0-F1
#
_entry.id   AF-A0A975EKT0-F1
#
_cell.length_a   1.000
_cell.length_b   1.000
_cell.length_c   1.000
_cell.angle_alpha   90.00
_cell.angle_beta   90.00
_cell.angle_gamma   90.00
#
_symmetry.space_group_name_H-M   'P 1'
#
loop_
_entity.id
_entity.type
_entity.pdbx_description
1 polymer ?
#
loop_
_entity_poly.entity_id
_entity_poly.type
_entity_poly.pdbx_seq_one_letter_code
_entity_poly.pdbx_strand_id
1 'polypeptide(L)'
;MKAELSAICMAFIVVSCAGDTTPAQGVTAAQAKVAEAKKPKAAPKPKPYPLKTCLVSGEGLDEMDERVSTVYEGQTFEFCCKPCLVKFKKDPEKYAGKLAETKTR
;
A
#
# COMPACT_ATOMS: atom_id res chain seq x y z
N MET A 1 -36.95 16.28 -27.73
CA MET A 1 -38.27 16.93 -27.75
C MET A 1 -38.87 16.74 -26.35
N LYS A 2 -39.16 17.85 -25.64
CA LYS A 2 -40.09 18.06 -24.51
C LYS A 2 -40.26 16.93 -23.46
N ALA A 3 -39.80 17.06 -22.22
CA ALA A 3 -40.36 17.88 -21.13
C ALA A 3 -41.82 17.55 -20.80
N GLU A 4 -42.05 16.86 -19.68
CA GLU A 4 -43.26 16.82 -18.81
C GLU A 4 -42.73 16.26 -17.45
N LEU A 5 -42.65 16.98 -16.33
CA LEU A 5 -43.70 17.49 -15.44
C LEU A 5 -44.62 16.39 -14.87
N SER A 6 -44.28 15.90 -13.67
CA SER A 6 -45.30 15.67 -12.63
C SER A 6 -44.66 15.79 -11.26
N ALA A 7 -44.91 16.94 -10.66
CA ALA A 7 -44.77 17.16 -9.23
C ALA A 7 -45.72 16.22 -8.45
N ILE A 8 -45.52 16.21 -7.13
CA ILE A 8 -46.43 15.72 -6.08
C ILE A 8 -46.23 14.25 -5.72
N CYS A 9 -45.31 14.02 -4.80
CA CYS A 9 -45.52 13.06 -3.71
C CYS A 9 -45.08 13.70 -2.40
N MET A 10 -46.03 14.45 -1.85
CA MET A 10 -46.38 14.51 -0.42
C MET A 10 -45.24 14.62 0.60
N ALA A 11 -45.10 15.84 1.10
CA ALA A 11 -44.76 16.08 2.48
C ALA A 11 -45.69 15.27 3.41
N PHE A 12 -45.13 14.32 4.15
CA PHE A 12 -45.67 13.88 5.43
C PHE A 12 -44.80 14.47 6.54
N ILE A 13 -45.34 15.55 7.08
CA ILE A 13 -45.00 16.20 8.33
C ILE A 13 -45.43 15.27 9.48
N VAL A 14 -44.61 15.20 10.53
CA VAL A 14 -44.84 15.01 12.00
C VAL A 14 -43.84 13.99 12.57
N VAL A 15 -42.78 14.37 13.30
CA VAL A 15 -42.71 14.93 14.68
C VAL A 15 -42.99 13.89 15.78
N SER A 16 -42.06 13.84 16.76
CA SER A 16 -42.06 13.19 18.10
C SER A 16 -41.24 11.88 18.21
N CYS A 17 -40.34 11.63 19.17
CA CYS A 17 -39.78 12.30 20.35
C CYS A 17 -38.40 11.62 20.64
N ALA A 18 -37.30 12.36 20.81
CA ALA A 18 -36.59 12.64 22.07
C ALA A 18 -35.62 11.55 22.62
N GLY A 19 -34.34 11.95 22.78
CA GLY A 19 -33.28 11.29 23.56
C GLY A 19 -32.34 10.41 22.71
N ASP A 20 -31.01 10.51 22.75
CA ASP A 20 -30.11 11.17 23.70
C ASP A 20 -28.67 11.17 23.13
N THR A 21 -27.87 12.15 23.55
CA THR A 21 -26.39 12.17 23.52
C THR A 21 -25.63 12.54 22.23
N THR A 22 -25.14 13.79 22.31
CA THR A 22 -24.02 14.44 21.62
C THR A 22 -22.74 13.59 21.58
N PRO A 23 -21.86 13.77 20.57
CA PRO A 23 -20.73 14.64 20.86
C PRO A 23 -20.44 15.70 19.80
N ALA A 24 -20.09 16.86 20.35
CA ALA A 24 -19.60 18.05 19.69
C ALA A 24 -18.31 17.81 18.89
N GLN A 25 -18.32 18.29 17.65
CA GLN A 25 -17.32 19.18 17.08
C GLN A 25 -15.85 18.74 17.11
N GLY A 26 -15.40 18.22 15.96
CA GLY A 26 -14.00 18.17 15.56
C GLY A 26 -13.88 18.47 14.06
N VAL A 27 -13.84 19.77 13.74
CA VAL A 27 -13.27 20.40 12.54
C VAL A 27 -11.96 19.67 12.12
N THR A 28 -11.76 19.23 10.87
CA THR A 28 -11.37 20.06 9.72
C THR A 28 -11.69 19.32 8.40
N ALA A 29 -12.26 20.05 7.45
CA ALA A 29 -12.15 19.74 6.03
C ALA A 29 -10.86 20.36 5.46
N ALA A 30 -10.39 19.81 4.34
CA ALA A 30 -9.39 20.36 3.39
C ALA A 30 -7.91 20.00 3.72
N GLN A 31 -7.09 19.35 2.88
CA GLN A 31 -7.08 19.07 1.44
C GLN A 31 -6.02 18.02 1.10
N ALA A 32 -6.23 17.36 -0.05
CA ALA A 32 -5.22 16.82 -0.99
C ALA A 32 -4.41 15.60 -0.50
N LYS A 33 -4.30 14.49 -1.24
CA LYS A 33 -4.14 14.35 -2.68
C LYS A 33 -4.30 12.87 -2.97
N VAL A 34 -5.14 12.57 -3.96
CA VAL A 34 -5.15 11.29 -4.66
C VAL A 34 -3.72 10.95 -5.12
N ALA A 35 -3.17 9.91 -4.51
CA ALA A 35 -2.39 8.93 -5.25
C ALA A 35 -3.20 7.65 -5.16
N GLU A 36 -4.13 7.49 -6.09
CA GLU A 36 -4.47 6.16 -6.59
C GLU A 36 -3.14 5.53 -7.03
N ALA A 37 -2.50 4.83 -6.09
CA ALA A 37 -1.53 3.82 -6.42
C ALA A 37 -2.31 2.79 -7.24
N LYS A 38 -2.27 2.96 -8.55
CA LYS A 38 -2.74 2.02 -9.58
C LYS A 38 -2.63 0.62 -9.01
N LYS A 39 -3.78 0.00 -8.69
CA LYS A 39 -3.88 -1.44 -8.50
C LYS A 39 -3.21 -2.07 -9.72
N PRO A 40 -2.04 -2.74 -9.60
CA PRO A 40 -1.39 -3.31 -10.76
C PRO A 40 -2.33 -4.39 -11.31
N LYS A 41 -2.68 -4.26 -12.59
CA LYS A 41 -3.21 -5.36 -13.40
C LYS A 41 -2.36 -6.60 -13.10
N ALA A 42 -3.02 -7.75 -12.93
CA ALA A 42 -2.43 -9.02 -12.54
C ALA A 42 -1.18 -9.36 -13.39
N ALA A 43 -0.03 -8.89 -12.93
CA ALA A 43 1.27 -9.30 -13.40
C ALA A 43 1.57 -10.68 -12.76
N PRO A 44 2.37 -11.53 -13.42
CA PRO A 44 2.84 -12.77 -12.80
C PRO A 44 3.42 -12.47 -11.41
N LYS A 45 3.02 -13.28 -10.43
CA LYS A 45 3.47 -13.11 -9.04
C LYS A 45 5.00 -13.16 -9.00
N PRO A 46 5.68 -12.17 -8.40
CA PRO A 46 7.12 -12.19 -8.30
C PRO A 46 7.59 -13.36 -7.44
N LYS A 47 8.75 -13.92 -7.78
CA LYS A 47 9.37 -15.01 -7.02
C LYS A 47 9.67 -14.51 -5.59
N PRO A 48 9.30 -15.24 -4.54
CA PRO A 48 9.56 -14.82 -3.18
C PRO A 48 11.07 -14.69 -2.94
N TYR A 49 11.42 -13.88 -1.94
CA TYR A 49 12.79 -13.76 -1.49
C TYR A 49 13.17 -15.02 -0.70
N PRO A 50 14.23 -15.76 -1.09
CA PRO A 50 14.52 -17.07 -0.51
C PRO A 50 15.48 -17.01 0.69
N LEU A 51 16.03 -15.84 1.00
CA LEU A 51 16.99 -15.69 2.10
C LEU A 51 16.26 -15.13 3.33
N LYS A 52 16.70 -15.56 4.50
CA LYS A 52 16.30 -14.97 5.79
C LYS A 52 17.24 -13.84 6.23
N THR A 53 18.25 -13.52 5.44
CA THR A 53 19.24 -12.48 5.73
C THR A 53 19.18 -11.38 4.68
N CYS A 54 19.52 -10.16 5.08
CA CYS A 54 19.60 -9.00 4.19
C CYS A 54 20.81 -9.16 3.25
N LEU A 55 20.61 -9.11 1.93
CA LEU A 55 21.72 -9.18 0.95
C LEU A 55 22.73 -8.03 1.04
N VAL A 56 22.31 -6.90 1.62
CA VAL A 56 23.11 -5.67 1.64
C VAL A 56 23.97 -5.60 2.90
N SER A 57 23.39 -5.90 4.08
CA SER A 57 24.10 -5.85 5.37
C SER A 57 24.54 -7.22 5.89
N GLY A 58 23.90 -8.31 5.46
CA GLY A 58 24.13 -9.66 5.96
C GLY A 58 23.36 -10.01 7.24
N GLU A 59 22.61 -9.06 7.82
CA GLU A 59 21.87 -9.25 9.07
C GLU A 59 20.58 -10.07 8.89
N GLY A 60 20.10 -10.69 9.97
CA GLY A 60 18.83 -11.41 10.00
C GLY A 60 17.65 -10.48 9.69
N LEU A 61 16.78 -10.91 8.77
CA LEU A 61 15.52 -10.22 8.49
C LEU A 61 14.48 -10.55 9.57
N ASP A 62 14.58 -11.71 10.20
CA ASP A 62 13.70 -12.16 11.28
C ASP A 62 13.86 -11.36 12.57
N GLU A 63 15.02 -10.72 12.76
CA GLU A 63 15.30 -9.90 13.94
C GLU A 63 14.76 -8.47 13.83
N MET A 64 14.27 -8.08 12.64
CA MET A 64 13.94 -6.69 12.30
C MET A 64 12.43 -6.47 12.15
N ASP A 65 11.87 -5.55 12.94
CA ASP A 65 10.46 -5.16 12.86
C ASP A 65 10.12 -4.40 11.56
N GLU A 66 11.02 -3.52 11.09
CA GLU A 66 10.77 -2.65 9.93
C GLU A 66 11.52 -3.11 8.67
N ARG A 67 10.98 -4.15 8.02
CA ARG A 67 11.49 -4.64 6.73
C ARG A 67 10.92 -3.88 5.55
N VAL A 68 11.72 -3.75 4.49
CA VAL A 68 11.30 -3.17 3.22
C VAL A 68 11.52 -4.17 2.09
N SER A 69 10.53 -4.30 1.21
CA SER A 69 10.58 -5.20 0.06
C SER A 69 10.43 -4.44 -1.25
N THR A 70 11.07 -4.96 -2.31
CA THR A 70 10.95 -4.45 -3.68
C THR A 70 10.96 -5.60 -4.66
N VAL A 71 10.32 -5.41 -5.81
CA VAL A 71 10.37 -6.36 -6.92
C VAL A 71 11.34 -5.83 -7.96
N TYR A 72 12.28 -6.65 -8.40
CA TYR A 72 13.22 -6.36 -9.47
C TYR A 72 13.30 -7.59 -10.39
N GLU A 73 13.07 -7.40 -11.69
CA GLU A 73 13.08 -8.48 -12.70
C GLU A 73 12.21 -9.70 -12.35
N GLY A 74 11.05 -9.47 -11.74
CA GLY A 74 10.14 -10.55 -11.31
C GLY A 74 10.63 -11.34 -10.09
N GLN A 75 11.69 -10.87 -9.43
CA GLN A 75 12.21 -11.40 -8.17
C GLN A 75 11.90 -10.40 -7.04
N THR A 76 11.32 -10.88 -5.95
CA THR A 76 11.17 -10.12 -4.71
C THR A 76 12.50 -10.10 -3.97
N PHE A 77 12.89 -8.92 -3.51
CA PHE A 77 14.02 -8.66 -2.64
C PHE A 77 13.53 -8.03 -1.35
N GLU A 78 14.03 -8.51 -0.22
CA GLU A 78 13.74 -7.98 1.11
C GLU A 78 15.00 -7.43 1.76
N PHE A 79 14.85 -6.34 2.50
CA PHE A 79 15.94 -5.66 3.19
C PHE A 79 15.54 -5.31 4.62
N CYS A 80 16.53 -5.33 5.52
CA CYS A 80 16.34 -5.00 6.92
C CYS A 80 15.99 -3.53 7.18
N CYS A 81 16.27 -2.62 6.24
CA CYS A 81 16.03 -1.19 6.43
C CYS A 81 16.00 -0.40 5.10
N LYS A 82 15.45 0.82 5.14
CA LYS A 82 15.39 1.75 3.99
C LYS A 82 16.78 2.06 3.37
N PRO A 83 17.86 2.29 4.15
CA PRO A 83 19.20 2.47 3.59
C PRO A 83 19.68 1.29 2.73
N CYS A 84 19.34 0.05 3.10
CA CYS A 84 19.68 -1.13 2.31
C CYS A 84 18.95 -1.15 0.96
N LEU A 85 17.67 -0.78 0.92
CA LEU A 85 16.95 -0.59 -0.33
C LEU A 85 17.61 0.49 -1.23
N VAL A 86 18.08 1.60 -0.64
CA VAL A 86 18.77 2.65 -1.41
C VAL A 86 20.08 2.13 -1.99
N LYS A 87 20.87 1.37 -1.23
CA LYS A 87 22.09 0.72 -1.73
C LYS A 87 21.79 -0.28 -2.85
N PHE A 88 20.71 -1.06 -2.71
CA PHE A 88 20.26 -1.96 -3.77
C PHE A 88 19.92 -1.20 -5.06
N LYS A 89 19.18 -0.09 -4.95
CA LYS A 89 18.79 0.73 -6.12
C LYS A 89 19.97 1.37 -6.85
N LYS A 90 21.12 1.56 -6.19
CA LYS A 90 22.34 2.07 -6.84
C LYS A 90 22.97 1.02 -7.76
N ASP A 91 22.94 -0.25 -7.36
CA ASP A 91 23.63 -1.34 -8.07
C ASP A 91 22.77 -2.63 -8.08
N PRO A 92 21.54 -2.62 -8.63
CA PRO A 92 20.60 -3.73 -8.49
C PRO A 92 21.11 -5.03 -9.13
N GLU A 93 21.83 -4.94 -10.25
CA GLU A 93 22.41 -6.08 -10.96
C GLU A 93 23.44 -6.84 -10.09
N LYS A 94 24.26 -6.12 -9.33
CA LYS A 94 25.25 -6.71 -8.41
C LYS A 94 24.59 -7.58 -7.34
N TYR A 95 23.50 -7.08 -6.74
CA TYR A 95 22.79 -7.82 -5.70
C TYR A 95 21.87 -8.91 -6.27
N ALA A 96 21.31 -8.72 -7.46
CA ALA A 96 20.57 -9.74 -8.17
C ALA A 96 21.47 -10.92 -8.54
N GLY A 97 22.68 -10.66 -9.03
CA GLY A 97 23.70 -11.67 -9.28
C GLY A 97 24.07 -12.46 -8.02
N LYS A 98 24.41 -11.75 -6.92
CA LYS A 98 24.68 -12.40 -5.62
C LYS A 98 23.54 -13.29 -5.14
N LEU A 99 22.30 -12.85 -5.32
CA LEU A 99 21.14 -13.64 -4.92
C LEU A 99 21.01 -14.90 -5.78
N ALA A 100 21.21 -14.80 -7.10
CA ALA A 100 21.16 -15.95 -8.01
C ALA A 100 22.26 -16.98 -7.69
N GLU A 101 23.47 -16.52 -7.39
CA GLU A 101 24.57 -17.38 -6.93
C GLU A 101 24.23 -18.07 -5.61
N THR A 102 23.68 -17.33 -4.64
CA THR A 102 23.34 -17.88 -3.31
C THR A 102 22.22 -18.92 -3.39
N LYS A 103 21.24 -18.74 -4.30
CA LYS A 103 20.12 -19.69 -4.49
C LYS A 103 20.51 -21.04 -5.09
N THR A 104 21.65 -21.11 -5.77
CA THR A 104 22.05 -22.28 -6.59
C THR A 104 22.96 -23.24 -5.82
N ARG A 105 23.32 -22.92 -4.57
CA ARG A 105 24.19 -23.75 -3.71
C ARG A 105 23.37 -24.59 -2.75
#